data_AF-A0A7X6XV62-F1
#
_entry.id   AF-A0A7X6XV62-F1
#
_cell.length_a   1.000
_cell.length_b   1.000
_cell.length_c   1.000
_cell.angle_alpha   90.00
_cell.angle_beta   90.00
_cell.angle_gamma   90.00
#
_symmetry.space_group_name_H-M   'P 1'
#
loop_
_entity.id
_entity.type
_entity.pdbx_description
1 polymer ?
#
loop_
_entity_poly.entity_id
_entity_poly.type
_entity_poly.pdbx_seq_one_letter_code
_entity_poly.pdbx_strand_id
1 'polypeptide(L)'
;MDDYVDQDYDALIGKYNIVKLMGYGAVLYGLLFFSVACALNVSIAVSLFLASFAIGMVGVLCVKMPSGFFGYIESLAVLIIGIILVGSKAMISAVFVMASIQLLDDYIDFQCDMSSKKNLAFILGKMECIILAIILFLIAFYFEPEKSIIIIVSAPLVTCLFSFLSNKLNDYTKMEEAPDGF
;
A
#
# COMPACT_ATOMS: atom_id res chain seq x y z
N MET A 1 -0.94 -1.18 -6.59
CA MET A 1 -0.53 0.21 -6.95
C MET A 1 0.86 0.45 -6.42
N ASP A 2 1.08 0.19 -5.13
CA ASP A 2 2.40 0.23 -4.48
C ASP A 2 3.47 -0.54 -5.27
N ASP A 3 3.22 -1.82 -5.56
CA ASP A 3 4.10 -2.64 -6.43
C ASP A 3 4.45 -2.00 -7.78
N TYR A 4 3.52 -1.23 -8.38
CA TYR A 4 3.79 -0.57 -9.67
C TYR A 4 4.69 0.65 -9.50
N VAL A 5 4.55 1.37 -8.38
CA VAL A 5 5.41 2.50 -8.04
C VAL A 5 6.81 2.01 -7.64
N ASP A 6 6.90 0.89 -6.91
CA ASP A 6 8.16 0.37 -6.40
C ASP A 6 8.88 -0.60 -7.34
N GLN A 7 8.36 -0.86 -8.54
CA GLN A 7 8.93 -1.82 -9.50
C GLN A 7 10.42 -1.62 -9.78
N ASP A 8 10.87 -0.36 -9.88
CA ASP A 8 12.27 -0.04 -10.16
C ASP A 8 13.15 -0.29 -8.94
N TYR A 9 12.63 0.02 -7.74
CA TYR A 9 13.32 -0.25 -6.48
C TYR A 9 13.44 -1.75 -6.27
N ASP A 10 12.33 -2.48 -6.37
CA ASP A 10 12.27 -3.93 -6.22
C ASP A 10 13.17 -4.65 -7.21
N ALA A 11 13.26 -4.16 -8.45
CA ALA A 11 14.18 -4.69 -9.44
C ALA A 11 15.65 -4.54 -9.03
N LEU A 12 16.03 -3.44 -8.35
CA LEU A 12 17.40 -3.19 -7.89
C LEU A 12 17.80 -4.07 -6.71
N ILE A 13 16.87 -4.34 -5.78
CA ILE A 13 17.10 -5.23 -4.62
C ILE A 13 16.80 -6.71 -4.92
N GLY A 14 16.39 -7.05 -6.15
CA GLY A 14 16.07 -8.42 -6.53
C GLY A 14 14.81 -8.96 -5.86
N LYS A 15 13.96 -8.08 -5.32
CA LYS A 15 12.66 -8.46 -4.71
C LYS A 15 11.69 -8.84 -5.82
N TYR A 16 10.90 -9.88 -5.57
CA TYR A 16 9.88 -10.31 -6.50
C TYR A 16 8.70 -9.34 -6.45
N ASN A 17 8.28 -8.85 -7.62
CA ASN A 17 7.22 -7.87 -7.75
C ASN A 17 6.17 -8.39 -8.74
N ILE A 18 4.88 -8.34 -8.35
CA ILE A 18 3.77 -8.86 -9.15
C ILE A 18 3.62 -8.16 -10.51
N VAL A 19 4.11 -6.92 -10.62
CA VAL A 19 4.04 -6.11 -11.83
C VAL A 19 4.95 -6.65 -12.91
N LYS A 20 6.06 -7.31 -12.56
CA LYS A 20 6.88 -8.02 -13.56
C LYS A 20 6.10 -9.13 -14.27
N LEU A 21 5.18 -9.79 -13.56
CA LEU A 21 4.31 -10.79 -14.15
C LEU A 21 3.15 -10.18 -14.91
N MET A 22 2.40 -9.30 -14.26
CA MET A 22 1.17 -8.75 -14.83
C MET A 22 1.44 -7.74 -15.94
N GLY A 23 2.67 -7.20 -15.99
CA GLY A 23 3.07 -6.12 -16.89
C GLY A 23 2.11 -4.93 -16.79
N TYR A 24 1.74 -4.40 -17.95
CA TYR A 24 0.74 -3.34 -18.08
C TYR A 24 -0.64 -3.72 -17.51
N GLY A 25 -0.93 -5.02 -17.35
CA GLY A 25 -2.19 -5.50 -16.78
C GLY A 25 -2.38 -5.14 -15.31
N ALA A 26 -1.31 -4.92 -14.54
CA ALA A 26 -1.39 -4.64 -13.10
C ALA A 26 -2.27 -3.42 -12.80
N VAL A 27 -2.10 -2.34 -13.58
CA VAL A 27 -2.87 -1.10 -13.44
C VAL A 27 -4.34 -1.32 -13.84
N LEU A 28 -4.58 -2.05 -14.94
CA LEU A 28 -5.93 -2.35 -15.42
C LEU A 28 -6.72 -3.20 -14.42
N TYR A 29 -6.10 -4.25 -13.86
CA TYR A 29 -6.71 -5.05 -12.80
C TYR A 29 -6.94 -4.24 -11.53
N GLY A 30 -5.99 -3.36 -11.16
CA GLY A 30 -6.17 -2.44 -10.04
C GLY A 30 -7.39 -1.53 -10.20
N LEU A 31 -7.59 -0.94 -11.38
CA LEU A 31 -8.77 -0.13 -11.69
C LEU A 31 -10.06 -0.95 -11.71
N LEU A 32 -10.02 -2.17 -12.23
CA LEU A 32 -11.17 -3.09 -12.21
C LEU A 32 -11.59 -3.40 -10.77
N PHE A 33 -10.64 -3.79 -9.90
CA PHE A 33 -10.94 -4.06 -8.50
C PHE A 33 -11.41 -2.81 -7.75
N PHE A 34 -10.84 -1.65 -8.04
CA PHE A 34 -11.33 -0.38 -7.50
C PHE A 34 -12.77 -0.09 -7.95
N SER A 35 -13.12 -0.34 -9.21
CA SER A 35 -14.48 -0.15 -9.71
C SER A 35 -15.49 -1.07 -9.00
N VAL A 36 -15.11 -2.33 -8.77
CA VAL A 36 -15.93 -3.30 -8.02
C VAL A 36 -16.05 -2.87 -6.56
N ALA A 37 -14.97 -2.40 -5.94
CA ALA A 37 -15.00 -1.87 -4.57
C ALA A 37 -15.95 -0.67 -4.44
N CYS A 38 -15.91 0.26 -5.42
CA CYS A 38 -16.85 1.38 -5.48
C CYS A 38 -18.31 0.91 -5.64
N ALA A 39 -18.56 -0.14 -6.43
CA ALA A 39 -19.90 -0.71 -6.57
C ALA A 39 -20.42 -1.34 -5.26
N LEU A 40 -19.53 -1.87 -4.42
CA LEU A 40 -19.88 -2.42 -3.10
C LEU A 40 -20.09 -1.34 -2.05
N ASN A 41 -19.14 -0.42 -1.92
CA ASN A 41 -19.23 0.70 -0.98
C ASN A 41 -18.31 1.86 -1.42
N VAL A 42 -18.91 2.87 -2.05
CA VAL A 42 -18.20 4.07 -2.52
C VAL A 42 -17.45 4.77 -1.39
N SER A 43 -18.06 4.90 -0.21
CA SER A 43 -17.45 5.63 0.91
C SER A 43 -16.15 4.98 1.38
N ILE A 44 -16.16 3.66 1.58
CA ILE A 44 -14.97 2.90 1.98
C ILE A 44 -13.93 2.91 0.87
N ALA A 45 -14.32 2.58 -0.36
CA ALA A 45 -13.39 2.46 -1.49
C ALA A 45 -12.68 3.79 -1.79
N VAL A 46 -13.44 4.88 -1.93
CA VAL A 46 -12.89 6.21 -2.22
C VAL A 46 -12.04 6.72 -1.06
N SER A 47 -12.50 6.58 0.19
CA SER A 47 -11.72 7.06 1.34
C SER A 47 -10.38 6.35 1.49
N LEU A 48 -10.34 5.02 1.30
CA LEU A 48 -9.10 4.25 1.37
C LEU A 48 -8.17 4.53 0.20
N PHE A 49 -8.70 4.67 -1.02
CA PHE A 49 -7.89 4.98 -2.20
C PHE A 49 -7.26 6.38 -2.12
N LEU A 50 -8.02 7.39 -1.68
CA LEU A 50 -7.47 8.74 -1.51
C LEU A 50 -6.48 8.79 -0.33
N ALA A 51 -6.73 8.04 0.73
CA ALA A 51 -5.82 7.93 1.87
C ALA A 51 -4.51 7.22 1.48
N SER A 52 -4.58 6.13 0.71
CA SER A 52 -3.38 5.42 0.24
C SER A 52 -2.53 6.29 -0.68
N PHE A 53 -3.16 7.09 -1.55
CA PHE A 53 -2.45 8.09 -2.34
C PHE A 53 -1.76 9.14 -1.44
N ALA A 54 -2.48 9.74 -0.50
CA ALA A 54 -1.93 10.80 0.34
C ALA A 54 -0.77 10.31 1.23
N ILE A 55 -0.89 9.10 1.79
CA ILE A 55 0.11 8.45 2.64
C ILE A 55 1.30 7.94 1.82
N GLY A 56 1.08 7.29 0.68
CA GLY A 56 2.18 6.79 -0.17
C GLY A 56 3.11 7.90 -0.69
N MET A 57 2.59 9.12 -0.78
CA MET A 57 3.37 10.30 -1.18
C MET A 57 4.27 10.88 -0.08
N VAL A 58 4.19 10.41 1.17
CA VAL A 58 4.95 10.95 2.32
C VAL A 58 6.47 10.88 2.10
N GLY A 59 6.96 9.86 1.40
CA GLY A 59 8.39 9.71 1.09
C GLY A 59 8.94 10.71 0.05
N VAL A 60 8.06 11.43 -0.66
CA VAL A 60 8.42 12.23 -1.83
C VAL A 60 7.77 13.63 -1.82
N LEU A 61 7.40 14.14 -0.64
CA LEU A 61 6.62 15.38 -0.48
C LEU A 61 7.25 16.62 -1.12
N CYS A 62 8.58 16.72 -1.12
CA CYS A 62 9.32 17.88 -1.64
C CYS A 62 9.74 17.75 -3.12
N VAL A 63 9.36 16.66 -3.79
CA VAL A 63 9.62 16.49 -5.22
C VAL A 63 8.44 17.03 -6.02
N LYS A 64 8.78 17.58 -7.19
CA LYS A 64 7.80 18.12 -8.13
C LYS A 64 7.19 16.97 -8.92
N MET A 65 5.86 16.86 -8.84
CA MET A 65 5.07 15.82 -9.47
C MET A 65 4.78 16.14 -10.95
N PRO A 66 4.30 15.18 -11.76
CA PRO A 66 3.96 15.40 -13.17
C PRO A 66 2.95 16.54 -13.40
N SER A 67 2.12 16.86 -12.41
CA SER A 67 1.20 18.01 -12.42
C SER A 67 1.91 19.38 -12.34
N GLY A 68 3.19 19.38 -11.96
CA GLY A 68 3.97 20.58 -11.68
C GLY A 68 3.88 21.07 -10.22
N PHE A 69 3.07 20.45 -9.36
CA PHE A 69 3.01 20.78 -7.93
C PHE A 69 3.92 19.91 -7.08
N PHE A 70 4.20 20.35 -5.85
CA PHE A 70 4.90 19.52 -4.87
C PHE A 70 3.97 18.45 -4.31
N GLY A 71 4.51 17.28 -3.98
CA GLY A 71 3.74 16.15 -3.43
C GLY A 71 2.89 16.51 -2.21
N TYR A 72 3.37 17.38 -1.31
CA TYR A 72 2.56 17.82 -0.15
C TYR A 72 1.29 18.59 -0.54
N ILE A 73 1.33 19.35 -1.64
CA ILE A 73 0.17 20.10 -2.14
C ILE A 73 -0.85 19.11 -2.70
N GLU A 74 -0.39 18.13 -3.48
CA GLU A 74 -1.27 17.10 -4.03
C GLU A 74 -1.91 16.24 -2.95
N SER A 75 -1.12 15.77 -1.97
CA SER A 75 -1.65 15.01 -0.82
C SER A 75 -2.70 15.82 -0.07
N LEU A 76 -2.43 17.10 0.22
CA LEU A 76 -3.40 17.96 0.91
C LEU A 76 -4.67 18.18 0.08
N ALA A 77 -4.55 18.43 -1.22
CA ALA A 77 -5.68 18.59 -2.11
C ALA A 77 -6.55 17.32 -2.15
N VAL A 78 -5.93 16.14 -2.24
CA VAL A 78 -6.60 14.85 -2.23
C VAL A 78 -7.33 14.60 -0.91
N LEU A 79 -6.73 14.95 0.23
CA LEU A 79 -7.39 14.86 1.53
C LEU A 79 -8.61 15.78 1.62
N ILE A 80 -8.50 17.03 1.15
CA ILE A 80 -9.62 17.98 1.13
C ILE A 80 -10.76 17.47 0.25
N ILE A 81 -10.44 16.97 -0.96
CA ILE A 81 -11.41 16.35 -1.86
C ILE A 81 -12.08 15.17 -1.19
N GLY A 82 -11.32 14.29 -0.52
CA GLY A 82 -11.86 13.16 0.22
C GLY A 82 -12.84 13.61 1.31
N ILE A 83 -12.48 14.60 2.13
CA ILE A 83 -13.36 15.15 3.18
C ILE A 83 -14.68 15.66 2.59
N ILE A 84 -14.64 16.32 1.43
CA ILE A 84 -15.84 16.84 0.75
C ILE A 84 -16.72 15.70 0.22
N LEU A 85 -16.10 14.64 -0.34
CA LEU A 85 -16.82 13.55 -1.01
C LEU A 85 -17.43 12.53 -0.04
N VAL A 86 -16.67 12.10 0.97
CA VAL A 86 -17.05 11.00 1.87
C VAL A 86 -17.25 11.44 3.32
N GLY A 87 -16.93 12.69 3.65
CA GLY A 87 -17.02 13.24 5.00
C GLY A 87 -15.72 13.11 5.80
N SER A 88 -15.57 13.98 6.80
CA SER A 88 -14.37 14.08 7.62
C SER A 88 -14.10 12.81 8.44
N LYS A 89 -15.12 12.22 9.06
CA LYS A 89 -14.97 10.98 9.87
C LYS A 89 -14.43 9.82 9.03
N ALA A 90 -15.04 9.58 7.87
CA ALA A 90 -14.63 8.53 6.96
C ALA A 90 -13.19 8.72 6.47
N MET A 91 -12.83 9.96 6.10
CA MET A 91 -11.49 10.27 5.59
C MET A 91 -10.42 10.18 6.69
N ILE A 92 -10.68 10.74 7.88
CA ILE A 92 -9.75 10.66 9.02
C ILE A 92 -9.49 9.20 9.38
N SER A 93 -10.53 8.38 9.49
CA SER A 93 -10.37 6.94 9.74
C SER A 93 -9.51 6.29 8.66
N ALA A 94 -9.79 6.54 7.37
CA ALA A 94 -9.04 5.94 6.27
C ALA A 94 -7.55 6.33 6.28
N VAL A 95 -7.22 7.59 6.58
CA VAL A 95 -5.82 8.05 6.72
C VAL A 95 -5.11 7.29 7.84
N PHE A 96 -5.74 7.14 9.01
CA PHE A 96 -5.16 6.41 10.12
C PHE A 96 -5.00 4.91 9.83
N VAL A 97 -5.97 4.27 9.17
CA VAL A 97 -5.83 2.87 8.78
C VAL A 97 -4.70 2.69 7.76
N MET A 98 -4.65 3.52 6.71
CA MET A 98 -3.62 3.41 5.70
C MET A 98 -2.23 3.66 6.27
N ALA A 99 -2.08 4.64 7.18
CA ALA A 99 -0.82 4.87 7.89
C ALA A 99 -0.42 3.66 8.76
N SER A 100 -1.39 3.02 9.43
CA SER A 100 -1.14 1.79 10.20
C SER A 100 -0.68 0.64 9.30
N ILE A 101 -1.32 0.45 8.15
CA ILE A 101 -0.93 -0.59 7.17
C ILE A 101 0.49 -0.34 6.65
N GLN A 102 0.81 0.91 6.28
CA GLN A 102 2.16 1.25 5.80
C GLN A 102 3.24 0.94 6.85
N LEU A 103 2.98 1.25 8.13
CA LEU A 103 3.91 0.94 9.22
C LEU A 103 4.06 -0.58 9.47
N LEU A 104 2.97 -1.34 9.30
CA LEU A 104 3.03 -2.80 9.39
C LEU A 104 3.83 -3.40 8.23
N ASP A 105 3.69 -2.86 7.03
CA ASP A 105 4.47 -3.27 5.86
C ASP A 105 5.96 -2.99 6.07
N ASP A 106 6.31 -1.76 6.48
CA ASP A 106 7.65 -1.36 6.88
C ASP A 106 8.24 -2.27 7.98
N TYR A 107 7.42 -2.71 8.93
CA TYR A 107 7.82 -3.65 9.98
C TYR A 107 8.13 -5.06 9.45
N ILE A 108 7.30 -5.57 8.54
CA ILE A 108 7.50 -6.89 7.92
C ILE A 108 8.77 -6.87 7.08
N ASP A 109 8.96 -5.81 6.29
CA ASP A 109 10.09 -5.65 5.39
C ASP A 109 11.38 -5.17 6.07
N PHE A 110 11.35 -4.92 7.38
CA PHE A 110 12.47 -4.43 8.17
C PHE A 110 13.80 -5.21 7.96
N GLN A 111 13.74 -6.53 7.78
CA GLN A 111 14.95 -7.35 7.59
C GLN A 111 15.50 -7.27 6.15
N CYS A 112 14.64 -7.09 5.15
CA CYS A 112 15.03 -6.97 3.76
C CYS A 112 15.55 -5.56 3.44
N ASP A 113 15.01 -4.54 4.14
CA ASP A 113 15.26 -3.12 3.88
C ASP A 113 16.29 -2.48 4.80
N MET A 114 17.22 -3.26 5.37
CA MET A 114 18.23 -2.77 6.32
C MET A 114 19.08 -1.59 5.81
N SER A 115 19.07 -1.32 4.50
CA SER A 115 19.79 -0.20 3.85
C SER A 115 18.87 0.93 3.35
N SER A 116 17.55 0.82 3.48
CA SER A 116 16.59 1.80 2.93
C SER A 116 16.31 2.92 3.93
N LYS A 117 16.74 4.14 3.62
CA LYS A 117 16.41 5.35 4.42
C LYS A 117 14.92 5.73 4.37
N LYS A 118 14.10 5.01 3.60
CA LYS A 118 12.66 5.25 3.48
C LYS A 118 11.82 4.48 4.49
N ASN A 119 12.33 3.35 5.00
CA ASN A 119 11.57 2.48 5.90
C ASN A 119 11.47 3.11 7.30
N LEU A 120 10.24 3.42 7.74
CA LEU A 120 10.00 4.06 9.03
C LEU A 120 10.35 3.16 10.21
N ALA A 121 10.29 1.84 10.04
CA ALA A 121 10.71 0.90 11.07
C ALA A 121 12.22 0.96 11.34
N PHE A 122 13.03 1.39 10.38
CA PHE A 122 14.46 1.66 10.59
C PHE A 122 14.69 2.98 11.36
N ILE A 123 13.91 4.01 11.07
CA ILE A 123 14.04 5.35 11.68
C ILE A 123 13.51 5.36 13.12
N LEU A 124 12.31 4.80 13.33
CA LEU A 124 11.63 4.73 14.63
C LEU A 124 12.13 3.54 15.46
N GLY A 125 12.61 2.49 14.82
CA GLY A 125 12.91 1.23 15.49
C GLY A 125 11.71 0.28 15.48
N LYS A 126 12.03 -1.01 15.45
CA LYS A 126 11.09 -2.10 15.20
C LYS A 126 9.90 -2.13 16.16
N MET A 127 10.13 -1.91 17.46
CA MET A 127 9.06 -1.95 18.47
C MET A 127 8.19 -0.69 18.45
N GLU A 128 8.80 0.48 18.25
CA GLU A 128 8.09 1.75 18.18
C GLU A 128 7.16 1.79 16.96
N CYS A 129 7.61 1.23 15.84
CA CYS A 129 6.82 1.08 14.62
C CYS A 129 5.53 0.28 14.86
N ILE A 130 5.61 -0.90 15.50
CA ILE A 130 4.41 -1.70 15.82
C ILE A 130 3.48 -0.95 16.77
N ILE A 131 4.02 -0.36 17.84
CA ILE A 131 3.21 0.34 18.83
C ILE A 131 2.47 1.50 18.17
N LEU A 132 3.14 2.27 17.30
CA LEU A 132 2.53 3.34 16.55
C LEU A 132 1.46 2.80 15.58
N ALA A 133 1.73 1.72 14.85
CA ALA A 133 0.74 1.09 13.98
C ALA A 133 -0.53 0.69 14.74
N ILE A 134 -0.40 0.11 15.93
CA ILE A 134 -1.53 -0.26 16.81
C ILE A 134 -2.29 0.99 17.26
N ILE A 135 -1.60 2.04 17.71
CA ILE A 135 -2.23 3.29 18.15
C ILE A 135 -3.05 3.92 17.01
N LEU A 136 -2.46 4.03 15.81
CA LEU A 136 -3.16 4.59 14.65
C LEU A 136 -4.37 3.74 14.26
N PHE A 137 -4.25 2.41 14.32
CA PHE A 137 -5.38 1.52 14.06
C PHE A 137 -6.52 1.69 15.08
N LEU A 138 -6.20 1.83 16.37
CA LEU A 138 -7.20 2.07 17.42
C LEU A 138 -7.90 3.42 17.23
N ILE A 139 -7.18 4.45 16.82
CA ILE A 139 -7.78 5.75 16.46
C ILE A 139 -8.72 5.58 15.28
N ALA A 140 -8.32 4.87 14.24
CA ALA A 140 -9.18 4.62 13.09
C ALA A 140 -10.47 3.86 13.47
N PHE A 141 -10.33 2.85 14.33
CA PHE A 141 -11.44 2.06 14.88
C PHE A 141 -12.42 2.90 15.70
N TYR A 142 -11.91 3.88 16.44
CA TYR A 142 -12.75 4.82 17.19
C TYR A 142 -13.65 5.67 16.27
N PHE A 143 -13.17 6.05 15.09
CA PHE A 143 -13.96 6.86 14.14
C PHE A 143 -14.97 6.03 13.33
N GLU A 144 -14.56 4.88 12.79
CA GLU A 144 -15.36 4.05 11.88
C GLU A 144 -15.10 2.54 12.14
N PRO A 145 -15.75 1.93 13.14
CA PRO A 145 -15.45 0.54 13.53
C PRO A 145 -15.79 -0.46 12.42
N GLU A 146 -16.88 -0.26 11.68
CA GLU A 146 -17.29 -1.13 10.56
C GLU A 146 -16.20 -1.22 9.49
N LYS A 147 -15.64 -0.07 9.11
CA LYS A 147 -14.53 0.03 8.15
C LYS A 147 -13.30 -0.69 8.66
N SER A 148 -12.91 -0.47 9.90
CA SER A 148 -11.73 -1.12 10.50
C SER A 148 -11.86 -2.64 10.58
N ILE A 149 -13.05 -3.17 10.86
CA ILE A 149 -13.31 -4.62 10.86
C ILE A 149 -13.17 -5.21 9.45
N ILE A 150 -13.68 -4.53 8.43
CA ILE A 150 -13.52 -4.99 7.04
C ILE A 150 -12.03 -5.02 6.66
N ILE A 151 -11.26 -4.02 7.10
CA ILE A 151 -9.84 -3.92 6.75
C ILE A 151 -8.99 -4.96 7.48
N ILE A 152 -9.21 -5.19 8.78
CA ILE A 152 -8.43 -6.19 9.52
C ILE A 152 -8.63 -7.62 8.98
N VAL A 153 -9.78 -7.91 8.38
CA VAL A 153 -10.04 -9.20 7.71
C VAL A 153 -9.48 -9.21 6.30
N SER A 154 -9.66 -8.13 5.52
CA SER A 154 -9.26 -8.09 4.11
C SER A 154 -7.76 -7.95 3.90
N ALA A 155 -7.04 -7.17 4.72
CA ALA A 155 -5.61 -6.94 4.53
C ALA A 155 -4.79 -8.25 4.61
N PRO A 156 -4.93 -9.12 5.63
CA PRO A 156 -4.23 -10.41 5.66
C PRO A 156 -4.62 -11.34 4.50
N LEU A 157 -5.89 -11.31 4.07
CA LEU A 157 -6.34 -12.10 2.93
C LEU A 157 -5.65 -11.67 1.64
N VAL A 158 -5.53 -10.36 1.40
CA VAL A 158 -4.82 -9.83 0.23
C VAL A 158 -3.34 -10.20 0.28
N THR A 159 -2.67 -10.01 1.43
CA THR A 159 -1.25 -10.38 1.59
C THR A 159 -1.04 -11.89 1.43
N CYS A 160 -1.95 -12.73 1.94
CA CYS A 160 -1.89 -14.18 1.77
C CYS A 160 -2.05 -14.59 0.30
N LEU A 161 -3.02 -14.00 -0.40
CA LEU A 161 -3.25 -14.25 -1.82
C LEU A 161 -2.04 -13.82 -2.65
N PHE A 162 -1.43 -12.69 -2.31
CA PHE A 162 -0.23 -12.19 -2.96
C PHE A 162 0.96 -13.12 -2.73
N SER A 163 1.23 -13.52 -1.49
CA SER A 163 2.28 -14.48 -1.15
C SER A 163 2.08 -15.84 -1.83
N PHE A 164 0.84 -16.31 -1.92
CA PHE A 164 0.52 -17.54 -2.64
C PHE A 164 0.81 -17.42 -4.14
N LEU A 165 0.39 -16.31 -4.76
CA LEU A 165 0.67 -16.05 -6.16
C LEU A 165 2.18 -15.96 -6.41
N SER A 166 2.88 -15.17 -5.60
CA SER A 166 4.34 -14.98 -5.67
C SER A 166 5.10 -16.29 -5.56
N ASN A 167 4.77 -17.15 -4.58
CA ASN A 167 5.39 -18.46 -4.41
C ASN A 167 5.19 -19.36 -5.62
N LYS A 168 3.96 -19.44 -6.14
CA LYS A 168 3.66 -20.26 -7.31
C LYS A 168 4.45 -19.81 -8.54
N LEU A 169 4.73 -18.51 -8.66
CA LEU A 169 5.54 -17.97 -9.75
C LEU A 169 7.02 -18.21 -9.61
N ASN A 170 7.56 -18.15 -8.40
CA ASN A 170 8.95 -18.52 -8.12
C ASN A 170 9.24 -19.98 -8.54
N ASP A 171 8.24 -20.86 -8.42
CA ASP A 171 8.35 -22.24 -8.89
C ASP A 171 8.38 -22.34 -10.43
N TYR A 172 7.61 -21.52 -11.15
CA TYR A 172 7.60 -21.51 -12.62
C TYR A 172 8.92 -21.00 -13.23
N THR A 173 9.46 -19.88 -12.72
CA THR A 173 10.73 -19.33 -13.24
C THR A 173 11.92 -20.27 -12.98
N LYS A 174 11.93 -20.98 -11.84
CA LYS A 174 12.96 -22.01 -11.57
C LYS A 174 12.89 -23.21 -12.51
N MET A 175 11.73 -23.53 -13.08
CA MET A 175 11.59 -24.60 -14.07
C MET A 175 12.07 -24.16 -15.46
N GLU A 176 12.01 -22.86 -15.78
CA GLU A 176 12.46 -22.30 -17.06
C GLU A 176 13.99 -22.09 -17.09
N GLU A 177 14.62 -21.89 -15.93
CA GLU A 177 16.10 -21.83 -15.77
C GLU A 177 16.77 -23.19 -15.57
N ALA A 178 16.01 -24.30 -15.47
CA ALA A 178 16.60 -25.62 -15.54
C ALA A 178 17.09 -25.84 -16.97
N PRO A 179 18.42 -25.84 -17.24
CA PRO A 179 18.90 -26.06 -18.59
C PRO A 179 18.42 -27.43 -19.01
N ASP A 180 17.84 -27.50 -20.21
CA ASP A 180 17.64 -28.75 -20.92
C ASP A 180 18.93 -29.56 -20.78
N GLY A 181 18.86 -30.61 -19.96
CA GLY A 181 19.95 -31.54 -19.77
C GLY A 181 20.19 -32.24 -21.10
N PHE A 182 21.17 -31.72 -21.84
CA PHE A 182 21.86 -32.39 -22.94
C PHE A 182 23.31 -32.64 -22.55
#